data_AF-A0A318TUI7-F1
#
_entry.id   AF-A0A318TUI7-F1
#
_cell.length_a   1.000
_cell.length_b   1.000
_cell.length_c   1.000
_cell.angle_alpha   90.00
_cell.angle_beta   90.00
_cell.angle_gamma   90.00
#
_symmetry.space_group_name_H-M   'P 1'
#
loop_
_entity.id
_entity.type
_entity.pdbx_description
1 polymer ?
#
loop_
_entity_poly.entity_id
_entity_poly.type
_entity_poly.pdbx_seq_one_letter_code
_entity_poly.pdbx_strand_id
1 'polypeptide(L)'
;MARFGEIENLERFEEFKSNTEKGIQDKLTIVQYTTEGAPIFYQLDYDGVVIKSTIDTSRDEYGAGEIYHNTCTAIEAAERNDATEYVLVGCEEEMDNTILVKWKN
;
A
#
# COMPACT_ATOMS: atom_id res chain seq x y z
N MET A 1 -11.54 13.63 12.76
CA MET A 1 -10.13 13.85 12.38
C MET A 1 -9.41 12.59 12.76
N ALA A 2 -8.97 11.79 11.78
CA ALA A 2 -8.10 10.64 12.05
C ALA A 2 -6.78 11.18 12.65
N ARG A 3 -6.28 10.57 13.72
CA ARG A 3 -4.99 10.97 14.29
C ARG A 3 -3.87 10.48 13.38
N PHE A 4 -2.76 11.21 13.33
CA PHE A 4 -1.56 10.78 12.62
C PHE A 4 -1.16 9.37 13.10
N GLY A 5 -1.12 8.41 12.18
CA GLY A 5 -0.77 7.01 12.46
C GLY A 5 -1.94 6.08 12.84
N GLU A 6 -3.19 6.55 12.89
CA GLU A 6 -4.35 5.66 13.04
C GLU A 6 -4.68 4.96 11.73
N ILE A 7 -4.85 3.64 11.77
CA ILE A 7 -5.27 2.81 10.64
C ILE A 7 -6.69 2.34 10.90
N GLU A 8 -7.59 2.61 9.96
CA GLU A 8 -8.96 2.09 9.96
C GLU A 8 -9.07 0.89 9.02
N ASN A 9 -9.93 -0.07 9.36
CA ASN A 9 -10.19 -1.29 8.58
C ASN A 9 -8.93 -2.13 8.27
N LEU A 10 -8.02 -2.26 9.25
CA LEU A 10 -6.80 -3.06 9.09
C LEU A 10 -7.11 -4.52 8.73
N GLU A 11 -8.22 -5.06 9.22
CA GLU A 11 -8.71 -6.40 8.89
C GLU A 11 -8.92 -6.61 7.39
N ARG A 12 -9.31 -5.55 6.65
CA ARG A 12 -9.48 -5.61 5.19
C ARG A 12 -8.13 -5.73 4.48
N PHE A 13 -7.11 -5.06 5.00
CA PHE A 13 -5.74 -5.20 4.50
C PHE A 13 -5.19 -6.60 4.80
N GLU A 14 -5.41 -7.12 6.02
CA GLU A 14 -4.98 -8.47 6.40
C GLU A 14 -5.68 -9.55 5.56
N GLU A 15 -6.97 -9.38 5.27
CA GLU A 15 -7.71 -10.26 4.35
C GLU A 15 -7.10 -10.23 2.94
N PHE A 16 -6.87 -9.04 2.38
CA PHE A 16 -6.25 -8.89 1.07
C PHE A 16 -4.89 -9.61 1.01
N LYS A 17 -4.02 -9.37 1.99
CA LYS A 17 -2.72 -10.06 2.09
C LYS A 17 -2.91 -11.59 2.13
N SER A 18 -3.83 -12.09 2.96
CA SER A 18 -4.12 -13.54 3.01
C SER A 18 -4.65 -14.09 1.69
N ASN A 19 -5.46 -13.33 0.96
CA ASN A 19 -5.97 -13.71 -0.36
C ASN A 19 -4.83 -13.80 -1.38
N THR A 20 -3.87 -12.86 -1.37
CA THR A 20 -2.67 -12.92 -2.24
C THR A 20 -1.83 -14.18 -1.99
N GLU A 21 -1.63 -14.56 -0.72
CA GLU A 21 -0.88 -15.76 -0.34
C GLU A 21 -1.57 -17.07 -0.76
N LYS A 22 -2.90 -17.03 -0.88
CA LYS A 22 -3.74 -18.18 -1.27
C LYS A 22 -4.04 -18.25 -2.77
N GLY A 23 -3.58 -17.28 -3.57
CA GLY A 23 -3.92 -17.20 -4.99
C GLY A 23 -5.38 -16.81 -5.26
N ILE A 24 -6.06 -16.18 -4.29
CA ILE A 24 -7.46 -15.74 -4.43
C ILE A 24 -7.46 -14.32 -4.97
N GLN A 25 -8.12 -14.10 -6.12
CA GLN A 25 -8.28 -12.78 -6.71
C GLN A 25 -8.95 -11.81 -5.74
N ASP A 26 -8.37 -10.62 -5.59
CA ASP A 26 -8.87 -9.59 -4.67
C ASP A 26 -8.39 -8.20 -5.09
N LYS A 27 -9.05 -7.15 -4.60
CA LYS A 27 -8.68 -5.75 -4.83
C LYS A 27 -8.73 -4.93 -3.56
N LEU A 28 -7.71 -4.11 -3.35
CA LEU A 28 -7.61 -3.21 -2.20
C LEU A 28 -7.27 -1.80 -2.67
N THR A 29 -7.84 -0.80 -2.02
CA THR A 29 -7.36 0.59 -2.11
C THR A 29 -6.98 1.04 -0.73
N ILE A 30 -5.72 1.41 -0.55
CA ILE A 30 -5.21 2.03 0.67
C ILE A 30 -5.14 3.53 0.39
N VAL A 31 -5.66 4.32 1.32
CA VAL A 31 -5.57 5.78 1.26
C VAL A 31 -4.68 6.23 2.40
N GLN A 32 -3.55 6.81 2.06
CA GLN A 32 -2.67 7.47 3.03
C GLN A 32 -2.86 8.99 2.92
N TYR A 33 -2.70 9.70 4.02
CA TYR A 33 -2.80 11.16 4.03
C TYR A 33 -1.44 11.77 4.31
N THR A 34 -1.07 12.78 3.54
CA THR A 34 0.11 13.61 3.83
C THR A 34 -0.09 14.40 5.13
N THR A 35 0.96 15.07 5.60
CA THR A 35 0.88 15.92 6.81
C THR A 35 -0.10 17.08 6.61
N GLU A 36 -0.24 17.55 5.37
CA GLU A 36 -1.18 18.59 4.93
C GLU A 36 -2.61 18.06 4.74
N GLY A 37 -2.80 16.72 4.80
CA GLY A 37 -4.10 16.07 4.65
C GLY A 37 -4.48 15.75 3.20
N ALA A 38 -3.54 15.81 2.26
CA ALA A 38 -3.79 15.38 0.89
C ALA A 38 -3.80 13.84 0.80
N PRO A 39 -4.75 13.22 0.09
CA PRO A 39 -4.79 11.78 -0.05
C PRO A 39 -3.82 11.29 -1.14
N ILE A 40 -3.10 10.21 -0.83
CA ILE A 40 -2.35 9.38 -1.77
C ILE A 40 -3.07 8.03 -1.85
N PHE A 41 -3.35 7.57 -3.08
CA PHE A 41 -4.06 6.30 -3.30
C PHE A 41 -3.07 5.22 -3.74
N TYR A 42 -3.10 4.08 -3.05
CA TYR A 42 -2.42 2.86 -3.43
C TYR A 42 -3.47 1.82 -3.80
N GLN A 43 -3.68 1.61 -5.09
CA GLN A 43 -4.64 0.68 -5.64
C GLN A 43 -3.92 -0.62 -6.00
N LEU A 44 -4.37 -1.74 -5.44
CA LEU A 44 -3.77 -3.06 -5.63
C LEU A 44 -4.83 -3.99 -6.21
N ASP A 45 -4.52 -4.58 -7.37
CA ASP A 45 -5.38 -5.54 -8.06
C ASP A 45 -4.61 -6.85 -8.23
N TYR A 46 -4.96 -7.86 -7.41
CA TYR A 46 -4.33 -9.17 -7.47
C TYR A 46 -5.15 -10.11 -8.36
N ASP A 47 -4.53 -10.58 -9.45
CA ASP A 47 -5.22 -11.39 -10.46
C ASP A 47 -5.14 -12.91 -10.22
N GLY A 48 -4.63 -13.31 -9.05
CA GLY A 48 -4.36 -14.72 -8.71
C GLY A 48 -2.92 -15.15 -8.99
N VAL A 49 -2.12 -14.29 -9.63
CA VAL A 49 -0.69 -14.53 -9.89
C VAL A 49 0.15 -13.33 -9.51
N VAL A 50 -0.20 -12.13 -9.97
CA VAL A 50 0.55 -10.89 -9.73
C VAL A 50 -0.36 -9.79 -9.19
N ILE A 51 0.26 -8.82 -8.52
CA ILE A 51 -0.36 -7.60 -8.01
C ILE A 51 -0.05 -6.48 -9.01
N LYS A 52 -1.08 -5.95 -9.67
CA LYS A 52 -0.99 -4.71 -10.44
C LYS A 52 -1.22 -3.56 -9.47
N SER A 53 -0.20 -2.74 -9.26
CA SER A 53 -0.27 -1.58 -8.38
C SER A 53 -0.42 -0.29 -9.19
N THR A 54 -1.21 0.63 -8.66
CA THR A 54 -1.27 2.02 -9.10
C THR A 54 -1.11 2.92 -7.90
N ILE A 55 -0.13 3.82 -7.94
CA ILE A 55 0.12 4.82 -6.91
C ILE A 55 -0.25 6.17 -7.50
N ASP A 56 -1.33 6.77 -7.01
CA ASP A 56 -1.85 8.05 -7.47
C ASP A 56 -1.55 9.13 -6.44
N THR A 57 -0.62 10.02 -6.79
CA THR A 57 -0.22 11.20 -6.02
C THR A 57 -0.81 12.49 -6.59
N SER A 58 -1.73 12.42 -7.57
CA SER A 58 -2.27 13.59 -8.29
C SER A 58 -2.99 14.61 -7.42
N ARG A 59 -3.37 14.22 -6.19
CA ARG A 59 -4.02 15.08 -5.21
C ARG A 59 -3.07 15.64 -4.15
N ASP A 60 -1.79 15.23 -4.18
CA ASP A 60 -0.75 15.83 -3.36
C ASP A 60 -0.29 17.13 -4.02
N GLU A 61 -0.83 18.26 -3.55
CA GLU A 61 -0.54 19.60 -4.09
C GLU A 61 0.93 20.00 -4.01
N TYR A 62 1.71 19.36 -3.12
CA TYR A 62 3.13 19.64 -2.91
C TYR A 62 4.04 18.50 -3.40
N GLY A 63 3.46 17.37 -3.78
CA GLY A 63 4.15 16.20 -4.33
C GLY A 63 4.38 16.29 -5.84
N ALA A 64 4.81 15.18 -6.44
CA ALA A 64 5.06 15.09 -7.88
C ALA A 64 3.77 15.21 -8.72
N GLY A 65 2.60 14.86 -8.14
CA GLY A 65 1.32 14.90 -8.84
C GLY A 65 1.21 13.84 -9.94
N GLU A 66 1.97 12.75 -9.83
CA GLU A 66 2.10 11.70 -10.84
C GLU A 66 1.29 10.45 -10.49
N ILE A 67 1.04 9.64 -11.51
CA ILE A 67 0.45 8.31 -11.38
C ILE A 67 1.51 7.30 -11.80
N TYR A 68 1.85 6.40 -10.89
CA TYR A 68 2.82 5.33 -11.12
C TYR A 68 2.11 3.99 -11.23
N HIS A 69 2.62 3.12 -12.08
CA HIS A 69 2.13 1.76 -12.23
C HIS A 69 3.28 0.79 -12.02
N ASN A 70 2.99 -0.34 -11.38
CA ASN A 70 3.97 -1.42 -11.24
C ASN A 70 3.25 -2.78 -11.28
N THR A 71 4.00 -3.82 -11.61
CA THR A 71 3.56 -5.21 -11.48
C THR A 71 4.48 -5.89 -10.47
N CYS A 72 3.93 -6.39 -9.37
CA CYS A 72 4.67 -7.00 -8.27
C CYS A 72 4.14 -8.41 -7.99
N THR A 73 4.91 -9.23 -7.28
CA THR A 73 4.53 -10.65 -7.06
C THR A 73 4.01 -10.93 -5.66
N ALA A 74 4.39 -10.14 -4.66
CA ALA A 74 4.00 -10.37 -3.27
C ALA A 74 4.01 -9.11 -2.40
N ILE A 75 3.49 -9.25 -1.18
CA ILE A 75 3.58 -8.27 -0.10
C ILE A 75 4.42 -8.88 1.03
N GLU A 76 5.50 -8.20 1.40
CA GLU A 76 6.32 -8.58 2.55
C GLU A 76 6.11 -7.63 3.72
N ALA A 77 6.24 -8.17 4.94
CA ALA A 77 6.26 -7.39 6.17
C ALA A 77 7.70 -7.24 6.65
N ALA A 78 8.21 -6.01 6.65
CA ALA A 78 9.50 -5.64 7.19
C ALA A 78 9.35 -5.10 8.62
N GLU A 79 9.77 -5.91 9.59
CA GLU A 79 9.76 -5.53 11.00
C GLU A 79 10.85 -4.51 11.30
N ARG A 80 10.47 -3.34 11.80
CA ARG A 80 11.35 -2.30 12.35
C ARG A 80 11.24 -2.24 13.88
N ASN A 81 12.07 -1.43 14.52
CA ASN A 81 12.03 -1.27 15.98
C ASN A 81 10.71 -0.66 16.47
N ASP A 82 10.16 0.27 15.69
CA ASP A 82 9.04 1.14 16.01
C ASP A 82 7.83 0.96 15.08
N ALA A 83 7.96 0.16 14.03
CA ALA A 83 6.90 -0.09 13.07
C ALA A 83 7.01 -1.47 12.39
N THR A 84 5.96 -1.85 11.69
CA THR A 84 5.97 -2.87 10.64
C THR A 84 5.65 -2.17 9.32
N GLU A 85 6.58 -2.24 8.37
CA GLU A 85 6.40 -1.73 7.01
C GLU A 85 5.88 -2.87 6.12
N TYR A 86 4.86 -2.60 5.31
CA TYR A 86 4.38 -3.54 4.29
C TYR A 86 4.80 -3.03 2.91
N VAL A 87 5.54 -3.85 2.19
CA VAL A 87 6.23 -3.47 0.95
C VAL A 87 5.84 -4.43 -0.17
N LEU A 88 5.54 -3.91 -1.36
CA LEU A 88 5.41 -4.75 -2.55
C LEU A 88 6.81 -5.18 -3.02
N VAL A 89 6.97 -6.48 -3.29
CA VAL A 89 8.23 -7.08 -3.70
C VAL A 89 8.10 -7.82 -5.03
N GLY A 90 9.25 -8.11 -5.65
CA GLY A 90 9.30 -8.73 -6.98
C GLY A 90 8.69 -7.85 -8.06
N CYS A 91 8.86 -6.53 -7.93
CA CYS A 91 8.31 -5.56 -8.84
C CYS A 91 9.16 -5.39 -10.11
N GLU A 92 8.52 -5.04 -11.22
CA GLU A 92 9.19 -4.78 -12.51
C GLU A 92 10.04 -3.51 -12.46
N GLU A 93 9.55 -2.45 -11.81
CA GLU A 93 10.24 -1.17 -11.65
C GLU A 93 10.77 -1.00 -10.22
N GLU A 94 12.00 -0.51 -10.08
CA GLU A 94 12.61 -0.14 -8.79
C GLU A 94 12.14 1.26 -8.35
N MET A 95 11.21 1.30 -7.41
CA MET A 95 10.69 2.52 -6.79
C MET A 95 10.32 2.27 -5.33
N ASP A 96 9.92 3.31 -4.59
CA ASP A 96 9.34 3.11 -3.26
C ASP A 96 8.00 2.39 -3.39
N ASN A 97 7.98 1.15 -2.91
CA ASN A 97 6.88 0.22 -2.99
C ASN A 97 6.24 -0.02 -1.60
N THR A 98 6.51 0.86 -0.64
CA THR A 98 5.90 0.82 0.69
C THR A 98 4.44 1.24 0.60
N ILE A 99 3.52 0.36 0.98
CA ILE A 99 2.07 0.56 0.82
C ILE A 99 1.34 0.79 2.15
N LEU A 100 1.93 0.41 3.28
CA LEU A 100 1.37 0.63 4.61
C LEU A 100 2.49 0.60 5.67
N VAL A 101 2.44 1.52 6.63
CA VAL A 101 3.31 1.50 7.81
C VAL A 101 2.44 1.42 9.06
N LYS A 102 2.61 0.35 9.84
CA LYS A 102 1.91 0.14 11.11
C LYS A 102 2.85 0.41 12.27
N TRP A 103 2.68 1.54 12.95
CA TRP A 103 3.47 1.90 14.12
C TRP A 103 3.19 0.98 15.32
N LYS A 104 4.24 0.60 16.04
CA LYS A 104 4.18 -0.17 17.28
C LYS A 104 3.96 0.81 18.43
N ASN A 105 2.79 0.73 19.05
CA ASN A 105 2.46 1.49 20.26
C ASN A 105 3.11 0.86 21.50
#